data_AF-T1GKN8-F1
#
_entry.id   AF-T1GKN8-F1
#
_cell.length_a   1.000
_cell.length_b   1.000
_cell.length_c   1.000
_cell.angle_alpha   90.00
_cell.angle_beta   90.00
_cell.angle_gamma   90.00
#
_symmetry.space_group_name_H-M   'P 1'
#
loop_
_entity.id
_entity.type
_entity.pdbx_description
1 polymer ?
#
loop_
_entity_poly.entity_id
_entity_poly.type
_entity_poly.pdbx_seq_one_letter_code
_entity_poly.pdbx_strand_id
1 'polypeptide(L)'
;MKYFTHTGIEDKCMKYIEENMYKEKGKYFMAHNGWVMGCTDPLSDFAKKQEGTANVYLRRELISWGDSVKLRYGDKPEDSPYLWKHMKEYVDNTAKIFDGVRLDNCHSTPLHVAEYLLDSARKINPDLFVAAELFTNSDHTDNIFVNRLGITSLIREALSAWDSHEEGRLVYRYGGDPVGAFQISLQRPLKGAIAHALFLDLTHDNPSPVEKRSVFDMLPSAALVSMACCATGSNRGYDELVPHHIHVVDEERQYQEWGKNVDFQTGIISAKRALNILHGQLAEEGFSQVFVDQMNENIVAVTRHSPKTHQSVILVAHTAFSNPPPYAGPSGVRPLCFEGSLDEIIIEAEMHAKAGNPFEPPTNFAKNDKFINGCNQYEVSLREHIPLNKSNIFDTTPHMEGNLTKLEFKNLKPGTIVAIRCSLHPYTKPNLTKLQEIIPSLYNHQGKSVNELKEIVSKLDLVDLNKVLFTCDQEERDRGFGGGAYNIPGYGDTVYCGLQGFVSILTEIAPSNDLGHPLCNNLRLGDWMMDYISAD
;
A
#
# COMPACT_ATOMS: atom_id res chain seq x y z
N MET A 1 8.81 -33.98 13.45
CA MET A 1 9.43 -32.68 13.80
C MET A 1 10.45 -32.90 14.90
N LYS A 2 11.64 -32.32 14.74
CA LYS A 2 12.74 -32.36 15.71
C LYS A 2 12.65 -31.10 16.59
N TYR A 3 12.43 -31.27 17.88
CA TYR A 3 12.25 -30.15 18.83
C TYR A 3 13.53 -29.79 19.59
N PHE A 4 14.46 -30.74 19.69
CA PHE A 4 15.73 -30.56 20.39
C PHE A 4 16.87 -31.16 19.56
N THR A 5 18.03 -30.52 19.59
CA THR A 5 19.29 -31.08 19.09
C THR A 5 20.25 -31.28 20.25
N HIS A 6 20.96 -32.40 20.19
CA HIS A 6 22.01 -32.78 21.12
C HIS A 6 23.33 -32.82 20.34
N THR A 7 24.39 -32.24 20.90
CA THR A 7 25.73 -32.27 20.29
C THR A 7 26.73 -32.95 21.21
N GLY A 8 27.46 -33.95 20.72
CA GLY A 8 28.53 -34.62 21.45
C GLY A 8 28.08 -35.62 22.52
N ILE A 9 26.81 -36.04 22.45
CA ILE A 9 26.15 -36.96 23.39
C ILE A 9 25.11 -37.84 22.67
N GLU A 10 25.25 -38.04 21.36
CA GLU A 10 24.29 -38.74 20.50
C GLU A 10 24.02 -40.19 20.97
N ASP A 11 25.01 -40.83 21.60
CA ASP A 11 24.94 -42.23 22.08
C ASP A 11 24.52 -42.38 23.55
N LYS A 12 24.06 -41.31 24.22
CA LYS A 12 23.74 -41.33 25.65
C LYS A 12 22.27 -41.65 25.91
N CYS A 13 22.00 -42.45 26.95
CA CYS A 13 20.64 -42.81 27.34
C CYS A 13 19.88 -41.65 28.00
N MET A 14 18.54 -41.71 28.00
CA MET A 14 17.68 -40.65 28.56
C MET A 14 18.01 -40.31 30.02
N LYS A 15 18.32 -41.32 30.85
CA LYS A 15 18.71 -41.11 32.25
C LYS A 15 19.96 -40.24 32.38
N TYR A 16 20.95 -40.45 31.52
CA TYR A 16 22.15 -39.62 31.48
C TYR A 16 21.81 -38.17 31.10
N ILE A 17 20.91 -37.99 30.15
CA ILE A 17 20.46 -36.67 29.70
C ILE A 17 19.78 -35.93 30.86
N GLU A 18 18.80 -36.54 31.52
CA GLU A 18 18.08 -35.96 32.66
C GLU A 18 19.02 -35.57 33.83
N GLU A 19 20.00 -36.41 34.14
CA GLU A 19 20.98 -36.15 35.21
C GLU A 19 21.97 -35.02 34.90
N ASN A 20 22.13 -34.66 33.62
CA ASN A 20 23.14 -33.71 33.15
C ASN A 20 22.57 -32.45 32.52
N MET A 21 21.27 -32.40 32.19
CA MET A 21 20.64 -31.26 31.51
C MET A 21 20.64 -29.97 32.34
N TYR A 22 20.62 -30.09 33.67
CA TYR A 22 20.70 -28.95 34.61
C TYR A 22 22.11 -28.63 35.09
N LYS A 23 23.13 -29.24 34.47
CA LYS A 23 24.55 -29.02 34.78
C LYS A 23 25.23 -28.34 33.59
N GLU A 24 26.56 -28.27 33.60
CA GLU A 24 27.34 -27.65 32.52
C GLU A 24 27.04 -28.26 31.13
N LYS A 25 26.72 -29.55 31.08
CA LYS A 25 26.34 -30.26 29.84
C LYS A 25 24.98 -29.82 29.29
N GLY A 26 24.17 -29.12 30.09
CA GLY A 26 22.94 -28.44 29.69
C GLY A 26 23.06 -27.66 28.38
N LYS A 27 24.23 -27.02 28.16
CA LYS A 27 24.54 -26.23 26.96
C LYS A 27 24.49 -27.01 25.64
N TYR A 28 24.57 -28.34 25.69
CA TYR A 28 24.49 -29.21 24.51
C TYR A 28 23.06 -29.67 24.21
N PHE A 29 22.09 -29.33 25.05
CA PHE A 29 20.67 -29.63 24.85
C PHE A 29 19.96 -28.37 24.38
N MET A 30 19.84 -28.22 23.06
CA MET A 30 19.37 -26.98 22.45
C MET A 30 17.96 -27.15 21.91
N ALA A 31 17.08 -26.22 22.27
CA ALA A 31 15.71 -26.18 21.76
C ALA A 31 15.66 -25.53 20.37
N HIS A 32 14.89 -26.11 19.47
CA HIS A 32 14.61 -25.54 18.16
C HIS A 32 13.61 -24.38 18.26
N ASN A 33 13.71 -23.44 17.33
CA ASN A 33 12.71 -22.39 17.17
C ASN A 33 11.52 -22.90 16.32
N GLY A 34 10.50 -22.06 16.15
CA GLY A 34 9.32 -22.37 15.36
C GLY A 34 8.23 -21.34 15.61
N TRP A 35 6.99 -21.74 15.32
CA TRP A 35 5.80 -20.93 15.60
C TRP A 35 4.69 -21.79 16.21
N VAL A 36 3.74 -21.16 16.89
CA VAL A 36 2.63 -21.85 17.59
C VAL A 36 1.31 -21.42 16.95
N MET A 37 0.54 -22.38 16.44
CA MET A 37 -0.75 -22.13 15.80
C MET A 37 -1.76 -21.54 16.80
N GLY A 38 -2.41 -20.44 16.42
CA GLY A 38 -3.42 -19.79 17.26
C GLY A 38 -2.88 -19.10 18.51
N CYS A 39 -1.55 -18.89 18.61
CA CYS A 39 -0.99 -18.07 19.68
C CYS A 39 -1.49 -16.63 19.54
N THR A 40 -2.11 -16.11 20.60
CA THR A 40 -2.73 -14.78 20.59
C THR A 40 -1.77 -13.67 20.96
N ASP A 41 -0.67 -13.98 21.65
CA ASP A 41 0.32 -12.99 22.10
C ASP A 41 1.72 -13.27 21.50
N PRO A 42 2.09 -12.56 20.42
CA PRO A 42 3.43 -12.69 19.84
C PRO A 42 4.55 -12.16 20.76
N LEU A 43 4.22 -11.34 21.76
CA LEU A 43 5.21 -10.82 22.73
C LEU A 43 5.64 -11.87 23.75
N SER A 44 4.84 -12.94 23.92
CA SER A 44 5.13 -14.02 24.84
C SER A 44 6.10 -15.02 24.21
N ASP A 45 7.35 -15.00 24.66
CA ASP A 45 8.34 -16.02 24.28
C ASP A 45 7.92 -17.41 24.79
N PHE A 46 7.51 -18.29 23.87
CA PHE A 46 7.08 -19.65 24.16
C PHE A 46 8.17 -20.57 24.74
N ALA A 47 9.44 -20.15 24.69
CA ALA A 47 10.55 -20.89 25.32
C ALA A 47 10.87 -20.40 26.74
N LYS A 48 10.29 -19.28 27.20
CA LYS A 48 10.40 -18.89 28.61
C LYS A 48 9.63 -19.85 29.49
N LYS A 49 9.95 -19.85 30.78
CA LYS A 49 9.21 -20.61 31.79
C LYS A 49 7.76 -20.13 31.79
N GLN A 50 6.84 -21.03 31.48
CA GLN A 50 5.40 -20.78 31.52
C GLN A 50 4.81 -21.31 32.82
N GLU A 51 3.84 -20.59 33.39
CA GLU A 51 3.14 -21.04 34.59
C GLU A 51 2.18 -22.20 34.28
N GLY A 52 2.06 -23.14 35.22
CA GLY A 52 1.15 -24.29 35.10
C GLY A 52 1.48 -25.23 33.94
N THR A 53 0.44 -25.70 33.24
CA THR A 53 0.54 -26.70 32.17
C THR A 53 0.73 -26.08 30.78
N ALA A 54 0.96 -24.77 30.67
CA ALA A 54 1.00 -24.07 29.38
C ALA A 54 2.22 -24.38 28.50
N ASN A 55 3.15 -25.22 28.97
CA ASN A 55 4.45 -25.52 28.33
C ASN A 55 4.34 -26.03 26.87
N VAL A 56 4.58 -25.12 25.91
CA VAL A 56 4.48 -25.36 24.46
C VAL A 56 5.31 -26.56 23.99
N TYR A 57 6.57 -26.67 24.43
CA TYR A 57 7.44 -27.78 24.07
C TYR A 57 6.95 -29.13 24.62
N LEU A 58 6.38 -29.16 25.83
CA LEU A 58 5.87 -30.40 26.44
C LEU A 58 4.55 -30.84 25.81
N ARG A 59 3.68 -29.88 25.47
CA ARG A 59 2.40 -30.13 24.78
C ARG A 59 2.57 -30.43 23.30
N ARG A 60 3.76 -30.25 22.74
CA ARG A 60 4.08 -30.41 21.31
C ARG A 60 3.22 -29.50 20.41
N GLU A 61 3.05 -28.27 20.86
CA GLU A 61 2.26 -27.25 20.14
C GLU A 61 3.12 -26.39 19.19
N LEU A 62 4.45 -26.51 19.30
CA LEU A 62 5.39 -25.83 18.41
C LEU A 62 5.47 -26.55 17.06
N ILE A 63 5.19 -25.81 15.99
CA ILE A 63 5.59 -26.19 14.64
C ILE A 63 7.07 -25.84 14.50
N SER A 64 7.91 -26.84 14.77
CA SER A 64 9.34 -26.66 14.99
C SER A 64 10.14 -26.65 13.68
N TRP A 65 11.06 -25.70 13.56
CA TRP A 65 12.06 -25.61 12.50
C TRP A 65 13.31 -26.40 12.89
N GLY A 66 13.44 -27.61 12.33
CA GLY A 66 14.47 -28.59 12.73
C GLY A 66 15.91 -28.25 12.28
N ASP A 67 16.06 -27.23 11.44
CA ASP A 67 17.29 -26.64 10.95
C ASP A 67 17.83 -25.53 11.88
N SER A 68 16.95 -24.89 12.65
CA SER A 68 17.28 -23.68 13.44
C SER A 68 17.15 -23.87 14.95
N VAL A 69 18.20 -23.49 15.69
CA VAL A 69 18.20 -23.44 17.17
C VAL A 69 17.73 -22.07 17.66
N LYS A 70 16.86 -22.03 18.67
CA LYS A 70 16.38 -20.76 19.24
C LYS A 70 17.46 -20.11 20.11
N LEU A 71 17.74 -18.83 19.84
CA LEU A 71 18.74 -18.05 20.58
C LEU A 71 18.14 -17.47 21.87
N ARG A 72 18.73 -17.80 23.02
CA ARG A 72 18.29 -17.31 24.33
C ARG A 72 19.07 -16.05 24.75
N TYR A 73 18.53 -14.88 24.45
CA TYR A 73 19.12 -13.59 24.83
C TYR A 73 19.05 -13.30 26.33
N GLY A 74 17.94 -13.66 26.99
CA GLY A 74 17.65 -13.22 28.36
C GLY A 74 17.01 -11.83 28.38
N ASP A 75 16.96 -11.22 29.57
CA ASP A 75 16.36 -9.91 29.77
C ASP A 75 17.38 -8.78 29.59
N LYS A 76 18.69 -9.10 29.69
CA LYS A 76 19.79 -8.14 29.54
C LYS A 76 21.06 -8.78 28.96
N PRO A 77 22.04 -7.99 28.47
CA PRO A 77 23.28 -8.51 27.88
C PRO A 77 24.04 -9.49 28.77
N GLU A 78 24.00 -9.31 30.09
CA GLU A 78 24.72 -10.14 31.05
C GLU A 78 24.20 -11.59 31.13
N ASP A 79 22.97 -11.84 30.68
CA ASP A 79 22.35 -13.17 30.76
C ASP A 79 22.89 -14.15 29.70
N SER A 80 23.42 -13.60 28.59
CA SER A 80 24.08 -14.31 27.49
C SER A 80 25.17 -13.44 26.81
N PRO A 81 26.27 -13.07 27.50
CA PRO A 81 27.18 -12.01 27.06
C PRO A 81 27.79 -12.22 25.68
N TYR A 82 28.18 -13.46 25.38
CA TYR A 82 28.73 -13.81 24.07
C TYR A 82 27.74 -13.57 22.94
N LEU A 83 26.48 -14.01 23.11
CA LEU A 83 25.44 -13.90 22.10
C LEU A 83 25.14 -12.43 21.76
N TRP A 84 24.94 -11.59 22.78
CA TRP A 84 24.69 -10.16 22.59
C TRP A 84 25.85 -9.47 21.87
N LYS A 85 27.10 -9.77 22.27
CA LYS A 85 28.28 -9.22 21.61
C LYS A 85 28.38 -9.67 20.15
N HIS A 86 28.20 -10.97 19.90
CA HIS A 86 28.29 -11.56 18.56
C HIS A 86 27.22 -10.98 17.62
N MET A 87 25.97 -10.89 18.09
CA MET A 87 24.87 -10.34 17.28
C MET A 87 25.00 -8.84 17.06
N LYS A 88 25.54 -8.10 18.03
CA LYS A 88 25.89 -6.69 17.83
C LYS A 88 26.95 -6.54 16.75
N GLU A 89 28.03 -7.31 16.79
CA GLU A 89 29.08 -7.27 15.74
C GLU A 89 28.52 -7.65 14.36
N TYR A 90 27.64 -8.65 14.29
CA TYR A 90 26.93 -9.02 13.07
C TYR A 90 26.09 -7.85 12.53
N VAL A 91 25.20 -7.29 13.34
CA VAL A 91 24.32 -6.18 12.95
C VAL A 91 25.13 -4.93 12.58
N ASP A 92 26.18 -4.63 13.33
CA ASP A 92 27.08 -3.51 13.06
C ASP A 92 27.77 -3.67 11.69
N ASN A 93 28.20 -4.89 11.34
CA ASN A 93 28.81 -5.15 10.05
C ASN A 93 27.80 -5.09 8.90
N THR A 94 26.58 -5.60 9.11
CA THR A 94 25.47 -5.46 8.15
C THR A 94 25.18 -3.98 7.87
N ALA A 95 25.08 -3.14 8.91
CA ALA A 95 24.80 -1.72 8.78
C ALA A 95 25.92 -0.91 8.09
N LYS A 96 27.16 -1.41 8.05
CA LYS A 96 28.26 -0.80 7.27
C LYS A 96 28.16 -1.08 5.77
N ILE A 97 27.47 -2.15 5.39
CA ILE A 97 27.47 -2.67 4.02
C ILE A 97 26.16 -2.30 3.31
N PHE A 98 25.03 -2.35 4.01
CA PHE A 98 23.69 -2.21 3.43
C PHE A 98 23.00 -0.92 3.88
N ASP A 99 22.19 -0.36 2.98
CA ASP A 99 21.35 0.82 3.26
C ASP A 99 20.18 0.52 4.20
N GLY A 100 19.84 -0.76 4.39
CA GLY A 100 18.73 -1.18 5.21
C GLY A 100 18.73 -2.66 5.59
N VAL A 101 17.77 -3.03 6.42
CA VAL A 101 17.56 -4.40 6.91
C VAL A 101 16.10 -4.83 6.77
N ARG A 102 15.87 -6.11 6.45
CA ARG A 102 14.56 -6.77 6.53
C ARG A 102 14.52 -7.63 7.80
N LEU A 103 13.58 -7.33 8.70
CA LEU A 103 13.36 -8.10 9.92
C LEU A 103 12.38 -9.23 9.64
N ASP A 104 12.93 -10.43 9.52
CA ASP A 104 12.16 -11.67 9.41
C ASP A 104 11.45 -11.99 10.73
N ASN A 105 10.19 -12.44 10.65
CA ASN A 105 9.38 -12.84 11.81
C ASN A 105 9.50 -11.87 13.01
N CYS A 106 9.45 -10.56 12.74
CA CYS A 106 9.80 -9.51 13.70
C CYS A 106 8.98 -9.58 14.99
N HIS A 107 7.70 -9.94 14.85
CA HIS A 107 6.76 -10.11 15.96
C HIS A 107 7.20 -11.18 16.99
N SER A 108 8.02 -12.16 16.59
CA SER A 108 8.54 -13.21 17.46
C SER A 108 9.89 -12.86 18.12
N THR A 109 10.43 -11.67 17.83
CA THR A 109 11.67 -11.18 18.44
C THR A 109 11.35 -10.31 19.66
N PRO A 110 11.93 -10.57 20.84
CA PRO A 110 11.71 -9.72 22.02
C PRO A 110 12.08 -8.26 21.74
N LEU A 111 11.17 -7.34 22.05
CA LEU A 111 11.31 -5.92 21.71
C LEU A 111 12.64 -5.32 22.19
N HIS A 112 13.07 -5.61 23.42
CA HIS A 112 14.31 -5.04 23.98
C HIS A 112 15.57 -5.54 23.25
N VAL A 113 15.53 -6.73 22.67
CA VAL A 113 16.64 -7.28 21.88
C VAL A 113 16.71 -6.57 20.54
N ALA A 114 15.57 -6.48 19.84
CA ALA A 114 15.49 -5.82 18.53
C ALA A 114 15.86 -4.34 18.65
N GLU A 115 15.34 -3.64 19.66
CA GLU A 115 15.62 -2.22 19.93
C GLU A 115 17.12 -1.98 20.13
N TYR A 116 17.77 -2.75 21.01
CA TYR A 116 19.21 -2.63 21.25
C TYR A 116 20.06 -2.83 20.00
N LEU A 117 19.74 -3.85 19.18
CA LEU A 117 20.50 -4.17 17.98
C LEU A 117 20.29 -3.12 16.88
N LEU A 118 19.04 -2.69 16.66
CA LEU A 118 18.73 -1.64 15.69
C LEU A 118 19.33 -0.29 16.10
N ASP A 119 19.35 0.05 17.38
CA ASP A 119 20.02 1.25 17.88
C ASP A 119 21.53 1.20 17.67
N SER A 120 22.14 0.01 17.76
CA SER A 120 23.55 -0.17 17.40
C SER A 120 23.77 0.05 15.90
N ALA A 121 22.88 -0.50 15.06
CA ALA A 121 22.92 -0.32 13.61
C ALA A 121 22.79 1.16 13.21
N ARG A 122 21.84 1.89 13.82
CA ARG A 122 21.61 3.31 13.54
C ARG A 122 22.73 4.24 13.97
N LYS A 123 23.53 3.85 14.96
CA LYS A 123 24.77 4.58 15.31
C LYS A 123 25.81 4.49 14.20
N ILE A 124 25.77 3.45 13.38
CA ILE A 124 26.67 3.25 12.24
C ILE A 124 26.08 3.86 10.97
N ASN A 125 24.79 3.63 10.73
CA ASN A 125 24.05 4.18 9.60
C ASN A 125 22.80 4.92 10.13
N PRO A 126 22.87 6.25 10.35
CA PRO A 126 21.74 7.04 10.84
C PRO A 126 20.49 6.99 9.95
N ASP A 127 20.66 6.75 8.65
CA ASP A 127 19.59 6.71 7.65
C ASP A 127 19.12 5.27 7.34
N LEU A 128 19.45 4.31 8.22
CA LEU A 128 19.13 2.89 8.03
C LEU A 128 17.63 2.67 7.76
N PHE A 129 17.31 2.16 6.58
CA PHE A 129 15.96 1.73 6.22
C PHE A 129 15.61 0.40 6.91
N VAL A 130 14.47 0.32 7.57
CA VAL A 130 14.03 -0.91 8.25
C VAL A 130 12.69 -1.36 7.69
N ALA A 131 12.68 -2.52 7.04
CA ALA A 131 11.46 -3.22 6.64
C ALA A 131 11.19 -4.37 7.62
N ALA A 132 9.94 -4.60 8.01
CA ALA A 132 9.60 -5.70 8.91
C ALA A 132 8.47 -6.56 8.37
N GLU A 133 8.65 -7.87 8.45
CA GLU A 133 7.57 -8.82 8.38
C GLU A 133 6.86 -8.89 9.73
N LEU A 134 5.74 -8.17 9.82
CA LEU A 134 4.98 -7.98 11.04
C LEU A 134 3.51 -8.26 10.76
N PHE A 135 3.08 -9.45 11.17
CA PHE A 135 1.72 -9.95 11.02
C PHE A 135 1.16 -10.24 12.42
N THR A 136 0.87 -9.18 13.18
CA THR A 136 0.10 -9.37 14.41
C THR A 136 -1.38 -9.33 14.11
N ASN A 137 -2.20 -9.95 14.95
CA ASN A 137 -3.66 -9.91 14.82
C ASN A 137 -4.26 -8.59 15.37
N SER A 138 -3.45 -7.53 15.52
CA SER A 138 -3.87 -6.25 16.09
C SER A 138 -3.04 -5.08 15.57
N ASP A 139 -3.71 -4.12 14.92
CA ASP A 139 -3.10 -2.85 14.53
C ASP A 139 -2.46 -2.12 15.73
N HIS A 140 -2.98 -2.31 16.94
CA HIS A 140 -2.40 -1.74 18.16
C HIS A 140 -1.02 -2.34 18.48
N THR A 141 -0.89 -3.67 18.40
CA THR A 141 0.38 -4.36 18.64
C THR A 141 1.39 -4.00 17.55
N ASP A 142 0.98 -3.97 16.28
CA ASP A 142 1.82 -3.51 15.18
C ASP A 142 2.41 -2.11 15.47
N ASN A 143 1.56 -1.18 15.93
CA ASN A 143 1.99 0.18 16.28
C ASN A 143 3.02 0.22 17.42
N ILE A 144 2.97 -0.69 18.39
CA ILE A 144 3.98 -0.76 19.46
C ILE A 144 5.35 -1.09 18.86
N PHE A 145 5.41 -2.11 18.00
CA PHE A 145 6.66 -2.51 17.33
C PHE A 145 7.18 -1.40 16.43
N VAL A 146 6.33 -0.81 15.58
CA VAL A 146 6.73 0.26 14.66
C VAL A 146 7.32 1.44 15.42
N ASN A 147 6.62 1.91 16.45
CA ASN A 147 7.05 3.10 17.20
C ASN A 147 8.31 2.86 18.04
N ARG A 148 8.43 1.69 18.68
CA ARG A 148 9.60 1.40 19.53
C ARG A 148 10.83 1.05 18.72
N LEU A 149 10.67 0.26 17.67
CA LEU A 149 11.80 -0.20 16.86
C LEU A 149 12.18 0.80 15.77
N GLY A 150 11.37 1.84 15.52
CA GLY A 150 11.58 2.81 14.45
C GLY A 150 11.51 2.15 13.06
N ILE A 151 10.55 1.23 12.86
CA ILE A 151 10.39 0.54 11.58
C ILE A 151 9.93 1.54 10.52
N THR A 152 10.61 1.56 9.38
CA THR A 152 10.28 2.46 8.27
C THR A 152 9.10 1.94 7.47
N SER A 153 9.09 0.63 7.16
CA SER A 153 8.06 0.02 6.32
C SER A 153 7.60 -1.34 6.85
N LEU A 154 6.30 -1.59 6.84
CA LEU A 154 5.74 -2.92 7.07
C LEU A 154 5.56 -3.64 5.73
N ILE A 155 5.99 -4.89 5.67
CA ILE A 155 5.78 -5.73 4.50
C ILE A 155 4.30 -6.08 4.39
N ARG A 156 3.75 -5.90 3.19
CA ARG A 156 2.38 -6.26 2.82
C ARG A 156 2.42 -7.07 1.53
N GLU A 157 1.54 -8.07 1.43
CA GLU A 157 1.59 -9.05 0.33
C GLU A 157 0.33 -8.95 -0.52
N ALA A 158 0.48 -8.71 -1.83
CA ALA A 158 -0.67 -8.68 -2.74
C ALA A 158 -1.37 -10.05 -2.82
N LEU A 159 -0.61 -11.14 -2.72
CA LEU A 159 -1.14 -12.51 -2.75
C LEU A 159 -2.03 -12.86 -1.53
N SER A 160 -2.06 -12.02 -0.49
CA SER A 160 -3.00 -12.17 0.62
C SER A 160 -4.45 -11.86 0.23
N ALA A 161 -4.67 -11.10 -0.86
CA ALA A 161 -6.00 -10.86 -1.40
C ALA A 161 -6.57 -12.14 -2.02
N TRP A 162 -7.80 -12.48 -1.64
CA TRP A 162 -8.50 -13.67 -2.15
C TRP A 162 -9.35 -13.39 -3.40
N ASP A 163 -9.61 -12.12 -3.72
CA ASP A 163 -10.30 -11.66 -4.93
C ASP A 163 -9.81 -10.27 -5.38
N SER A 164 -10.30 -9.83 -6.54
CA SER A 164 -9.99 -8.54 -7.16
C SER A 164 -10.34 -7.35 -6.25
N HIS A 165 -11.47 -7.45 -5.54
CA HIS A 165 -11.96 -6.40 -4.67
C HIS A 165 -11.05 -6.21 -3.45
N GLU A 166 -10.60 -7.29 -2.82
CA GLU A 166 -9.65 -7.21 -1.72
C GLU A 166 -8.30 -6.66 -2.13
N GLU A 167 -7.80 -7.00 -3.31
CA GLU A 167 -6.56 -6.41 -3.81
C GLU A 167 -6.72 -4.90 -4.02
N GLY A 168 -7.84 -4.46 -4.61
CA GLY A 168 -8.21 -3.05 -4.67
C GLY A 168 -8.28 -2.38 -3.30
N ARG A 169 -8.85 -3.05 -2.29
CA ARG A 169 -8.91 -2.57 -0.90
C ARG A 169 -7.51 -2.42 -0.28
N LEU A 170 -6.58 -3.34 -0.55
CA LEU A 170 -5.18 -3.22 -0.11
C LEU A 170 -4.49 -2.04 -0.78
N VAL A 171 -4.68 -1.86 -2.09
CA VAL A 171 -4.16 -0.69 -2.83
C VAL A 171 -4.72 0.61 -2.25
N TYR A 172 -6.01 0.67 -1.92
CA TYR A 172 -6.61 1.84 -1.28
C TYR A 172 -6.01 2.10 0.11
N ARG A 173 -5.93 1.06 0.96
CA ARG A 173 -5.43 1.17 2.35
C ARG A 173 -3.98 1.64 2.43
N TYR A 174 -3.14 1.23 1.48
CA TYR A 174 -1.73 1.61 1.41
C TYR A 174 -1.46 2.67 0.33
N GLY A 175 -2.52 3.21 -0.26
CA GLY A 175 -2.50 4.04 -1.46
C GLY A 175 -2.21 5.51 -1.21
N GLY A 176 -2.13 5.97 0.04
CA GLY A 176 -1.98 7.38 0.38
C GLY A 176 -3.31 8.05 0.72
N ASP A 177 -3.38 9.37 0.53
CA ASP A 177 -4.59 10.14 0.86
C ASP A 177 -5.70 9.89 -0.17
N PRO A 178 -7.00 9.94 0.18
CA PRO A 178 -8.06 9.84 -0.81
C PRO A 178 -8.06 11.05 -1.77
N VAL A 179 -8.48 10.85 -3.02
CA VAL A 179 -8.68 11.95 -3.98
C VAL A 179 -9.68 12.96 -3.42
N GLY A 180 -9.28 14.24 -3.43
CA GLY A 180 -10.08 15.32 -2.84
C GLY A 180 -9.98 15.41 -1.31
N ALA A 181 -8.96 14.79 -0.70
CA ALA A 181 -8.65 14.96 0.71
C ALA A 181 -8.57 16.44 1.11
N PHE A 182 -9.01 16.76 2.32
CA PHE A 182 -8.88 18.10 2.87
C PHE A 182 -7.43 18.54 2.88
N GLN A 183 -7.18 19.77 2.44
CA GLN A 183 -5.85 20.34 2.52
C GLN A 183 -5.49 20.62 3.98
N ILE A 184 -4.39 20.04 4.44
CA ILE A 184 -4.01 20.10 5.84
C ILE A 184 -3.04 21.26 6.06
N SER A 185 -3.31 22.08 7.08
CA SER A 185 -2.41 23.14 7.53
C SER A 185 -1.01 22.60 7.82
N LEU A 186 0.02 23.34 7.40
CA LEU A 186 1.42 23.05 7.75
C LEU A 186 1.66 23.20 9.27
N GLN A 187 0.90 24.09 9.92
CA GLN A 187 0.89 24.23 11.37
C GLN A 187 -0.21 23.33 11.94
N ARG A 188 0.13 22.07 12.16
CA ARG A 188 -0.75 21.09 12.80
C ARG A 188 0.00 20.30 13.88
N PRO A 189 -0.71 19.79 14.91
CA PRO A 189 -0.16 18.76 15.76
C PRO A 189 0.26 17.54 14.93
N LEU A 190 1.35 16.88 15.33
CA LEU A 190 1.69 15.56 14.81
C LEU A 190 0.55 14.59 15.16
N LYS A 191 0.07 13.84 14.17
CA LYS A 191 -1.00 12.84 14.34
C LYS A 191 -0.48 11.46 13.97
N GLY A 192 -1.09 10.44 14.57
CA GLY A 192 -0.90 9.07 14.13
C GLY A 192 -1.35 8.89 12.68
N ALA A 193 -0.62 8.06 11.95
CA ALA A 193 -0.94 7.65 10.59
C ALA A 193 -0.71 6.14 10.46
N ILE A 194 -1.24 5.55 9.40
CA ILE A 194 -0.92 4.15 9.06
C ILE A 194 0.58 4.05 8.80
N ALA A 195 1.23 3.04 9.37
CA ALA A 195 2.64 2.77 9.12
C ALA A 195 2.87 2.58 7.61
N HIS A 196 3.95 3.16 7.09
CA HIS A 196 4.27 3.07 5.67
C HIS A 196 4.41 1.61 5.24
N ALA A 197 3.95 1.28 4.03
CA ALA A 197 3.95 -0.08 3.51
C ALA A 197 5.11 -0.29 2.51
N LEU A 198 5.66 -1.50 2.52
CA LEU A 198 6.39 -2.08 1.41
C LEU A 198 5.49 -3.16 0.82
N PHE A 199 4.77 -2.80 -0.24
CA PHE A 199 3.74 -3.64 -0.84
C PHE A 199 4.34 -4.50 -1.95
N LEU A 200 4.41 -5.80 -1.69
CA LEU A 200 5.08 -6.76 -2.56
C LEU A 200 4.05 -7.48 -3.44
N ASP A 201 4.33 -7.56 -4.75
CA ASP A 201 3.53 -8.37 -5.68
C ASP A 201 3.54 -9.84 -5.23
N LEU A 202 4.74 -10.31 -4.90
CA LEU A 202 5.01 -11.65 -4.40
C LEU A 202 6.19 -11.64 -3.45
N THR A 203 6.05 -12.28 -2.29
CA THR A 203 7.16 -12.54 -1.38
C THR A 203 7.83 -13.87 -1.69
N HIS A 204 9.02 -14.09 -1.17
CA HIS A 204 9.75 -15.34 -1.42
C HIS A 204 9.12 -16.56 -0.74
N ASP A 205 8.30 -16.35 0.31
CA ASP A 205 7.56 -17.42 1.00
C ASP A 205 6.22 -17.75 0.33
N ASN A 206 5.73 -16.88 -0.54
CA ASN A 206 4.46 -17.07 -1.21
C ASN A 206 4.55 -18.15 -2.30
N PRO A 207 3.49 -18.98 -2.47
CA PRO A 207 3.39 -19.88 -3.62
C PRO A 207 3.23 -19.09 -4.92
N SER A 208 3.46 -19.74 -6.07
CA SER A 208 3.36 -19.03 -7.35
C SER A 208 1.91 -18.56 -7.59
N PRO A 209 1.69 -17.32 -8.06
CA PRO A 209 0.37 -16.86 -8.49
C PRO A 209 -0.24 -17.75 -9.57
N VAL A 210 0.59 -18.44 -10.36
CA VAL A 210 0.13 -19.41 -11.35
C VAL A 210 -0.60 -20.60 -10.71
N GLU A 211 -0.19 -21.00 -9.49
CA GLU A 211 -0.81 -22.08 -8.72
C GLU A 211 -2.07 -21.60 -7.97
N LYS A 212 -2.02 -20.37 -7.43
CA LYS A 212 -3.11 -19.84 -6.58
C LYS A 212 -4.20 -19.08 -7.32
N ARG A 213 -3.87 -18.48 -8.47
CA ARG A 213 -4.75 -17.61 -9.24
C ARG A 213 -4.75 -18.07 -10.71
N SER A 214 -4.12 -17.30 -11.58
CA SER A 214 -3.77 -17.69 -12.94
C SER A 214 -2.51 -16.93 -13.36
N VAL A 215 -1.85 -17.42 -14.41
CA VAL A 215 -0.75 -16.67 -15.03
C VAL A 215 -1.22 -15.29 -15.50
N PHE A 216 -2.47 -15.19 -16.00
CA PHE A 216 -3.12 -13.96 -16.49
C PHE A 216 -3.29 -12.88 -15.42
N ASP A 217 -3.17 -13.22 -14.14
CA ASP A 217 -3.27 -12.26 -13.05
C ASP A 217 -1.97 -11.51 -12.78
N MET A 218 -0.82 -12.07 -13.18
CA MET A 218 0.48 -11.57 -12.73
C MET A 218 0.77 -10.13 -13.21
N LEU A 219 0.36 -9.80 -14.44
CA LEU A 219 0.49 -8.44 -14.98
C LEU A 219 -0.50 -7.44 -14.33
N PRO A 220 -1.83 -7.70 -14.31
CA PRO A 220 -2.79 -6.86 -13.62
C PRO A 220 -2.45 -6.58 -12.16
N SER A 221 -2.09 -7.60 -11.39
CA SER A 221 -1.82 -7.47 -9.95
C SER A 221 -0.55 -6.66 -9.69
N ALA A 222 0.51 -6.89 -10.48
CA ALA A 222 1.70 -6.05 -10.45
C ALA A 222 1.41 -4.58 -10.79
N ALA A 223 0.45 -4.32 -11.69
CA ALA A 223 0.05 -2.97 -12.05
C ALA A 223 -0.75 -2.29 -10.92
N LEU A 224 -1.64 -3.02 -10.25
CA LEU A 224 -2.38 -2.54 -9.08
C LEU A 224 -1.44 -2.17 -7.93
N VAL A 225 -0.50 -3.05 -7.59
CA VAL A 225 0.54 -2.78 -6.59
C VAL A 225 1.36 -1.53 -6.95
N SER A 226 1.77 -1.40 -8.22
CA SER A 226 2.54 -0.24 -8.70
C SER A 226 1.78 1.09 -8.63
N MET A 227 0.45 1.06 -8.53
CA MET A 227 -0.37 2.26 -8.38
C MET A 227 -0.56 2.69 -6.92
N ALA A 228 -0.27 1.84 -5.93
CA ALA A 228 -0.30 2.26 -4.52
C ALA A 228 0.77 3.32 -4.23
N CYS A 229 0.44 4.37 -3.45
CA CYS A 229 1.40 5.41 -3.04
C CYS A 229 2.24 4.96 -1.83
N CYS A 230 2.94 3.85 -2.00
CA CYS A 230 3.88 3.29 -1.03
C CYS A 230 5.06 2.64 -1.76
N ALA A 231 6.06 2.14 -1.02
CA ALA A 231 7.14 1.39 -1.64
C ALA A 231 6.61 0.07 -2.21
N THR A 232 7.14 -0.38 -3.34
CA THR A 232 6.74 -1.64 -3.98
C THR A 232 7.94 -2.58 -4.14
N GLY A 233 7.67 -3.86 -4.39
CA GLY A 233 8.72 -4.82 -4.69
C GLY A 233 8.17 -6.18 -5.15
N SER A 234 9.07 -7.06 -5.55
CA SER A 234 8.73 -8.40 -6.04
C SER A 234 9.86 -9.37 -5.81
N ASN A 235 9.54 -10.65 -5.63
CA ASN A 235 10.53 -11.72 -5.61
C ASN A 235 10.91 -12.14 -7.04
N ARG A 236 12.20 -12.47 -7.25
CA ARG A 236 12.70 -12.98 -8.53
C ARG A 236 11.95 -14.27 -8.91
N GLY A 237 11.57 -14.40 -10.17
CA GLY A 237 10.73 -15.50 -10.67
C GLY A 237 9.28 -15.08 -10.94
N TYR A 238 8.79 -14.02 -10.28
CA TYR A 238 7.46 -13.47 -10.58
C TYR A 238 7.42 -12.94 -12.02
N ASP A 239 8.33 -12.03 -12.36
CA ASP A 239 8.33 -11.39 -13.68
C ASP A 239 8.62 -12.37 -14.83
N GLU A 240 9.34 -13.45 -14.54
CA GLU A 240 9.64 -14.54 -15.47
C GLU A 240 8.49 -15.55 -15.65
N LEU A 241 7.39 -15.41 -14.91
CA LEU A 241 6.26 -16.35 -14.90
C LEU A 241 6.64 -17.75 -14.42
N VAL A 242 7.44 -17.86 -13.35
CA VAL A 242 7.79 -19.16 -12.75
C VAL A 242 6.53 -19.79 -12.12
N PRO A 243 6.07 -20.96 -12.61
CA PRO A 243 4.74 -21.47 -12.27
C PRO A 243 4.70 -22.31 -10.98
N HIS A 244 5.78 -22.32 -10.22
CA HIS A 244 5.91 -23.10 -8.99
C HIS A 244 6.60 -22.27 -7.91
N HIS A 245 6.32 -22.60 -6.65
CA HIS A 245 7.04 -22.03 -5.53
C HIS A 245 8.55 -22.36 -5.61
N ILE A 246 9.39 -21.33 -5.46
CA ILE A 246 10.86 -21.44 -5.42
C ILE A 246 11.26 -21.68 -3.97
N HIS A 247 11.35 -22.95 -3.58
CA HIS A 247 11.53 -23.31 -2.18
C HIS A 247 12.95 -23.00 -1.68
N VAL A 248 13.06 -22.23 -0.60
CA VAL A 248 14.36 -21.78 -0.05
C VAL A 248 15.26 -22.91 0.47
N VAL A 249 14.72 -24.13 0.67
CA VAL A 249 15.49 -25.29 1.15
C VAL A 249 15.82 -26.28 0.03
N ASP A 250 14.86 -26.54 -0.86
CA ASP A 250 14.96 -27.66 -1.82
C ASP A 250 15.39 -27.21 -3.22
N GLU A 251 15.34 -25.92 -3.52
CA GLU A 251 15.72 -25.41 -4.83
C GLU A 251 17.23 -25.21 -4.93
N GLU A 252 17.88 -26.06 -5.73
CA GLU A 252 19.33 -25.99 -5.97
C GLU A 252 19.68 -25.34 -7.32
N ARG A 253 18.69 -25.11 -8.20
CA ARG A 253 18.92 -24.57 -9.54
C ARG A 253 19.20 -23.07 -9.49
N GLN A 254 20.00 -22.59 -10.44
CA GLN A 254 20.32 -21.16 -10.53
C GLN A 254 19.25 -20.38 -11.30
N TYR A 255 19.14 -19.08 -11.05
CA TYR A 255 18.35 -18.20 -11.91
C TYR A 255 18.97 -18.07 -13.30
N GLN A 256 18.13 -17.81 -14.29
CA GLN A 256 18.55 -17.57 -15.68
C GLN A 256 19.42 -16.31 -15.81
N GLU A 257 20.47 -16.42 -16.63
CA GLU A 257 21.39 -15.32 -16.91
C GLU A 257 20.82 -14.34 -17.94
N TRP A 258 20.90 -13.05 -17.63
CA TRP A 258 20.44 -11.96 -18.48
C TRP A 258 21.18 -11.93 -19.83
N GLY A 259 20.43 -11.77 -20.91
CA GLY A 259 20.95 -11.74 -22.29
C GLY A 259 21.29 -13.12 -22.87
N LYS A 260 21.22 -14.20 -22.08
CA LYS A 260 21.33 -15.58 -22.58
C LYS A 260 19.98 -16.28 -22.61
N ASN A 261 19.30 -16.33 -21.47
CA ASN A 261 18.06 -17.10 -21.30
C ASN A 261 16.88 -16.24 -20.84
N VAL A 262 17.15 -15.05 -20.31
CA VAL A 262 16.15 -14.07 -19.88
C VAL A 262 16.50 -12.70 -20.45
N ASP A 263 15.48 -11.98 -20.91
CA ASP A 263 15.58 -10.65 -21.49
C ASP A 263 14.26 -9.87 -21.30
N PHE A 264 14.13 -8.70 -21.93
CA PHE A 264 12.92 -7.88 -21.85
C PHE A 264 11.66 -8.53 -22.45
N GLN A 265 11.81 -9.55 -23.32
CA GLN A 265 10.67 -10.27 -23.90
C GLN A 265 10.22 -11.44 -23.03
N THR A 266 10.94 -11.73 -21.94
CA THR A 266 10.62 -12.82 -21.04
C THR A 266 9.54 -12.40 -20.04
N GLY A 267 8.45 -13.17 -20.01
CA GLY A 267 7.34 -12.96 -19.08
C GLY A 267 6.77 -11.55 -19.16
N ILE A 268 6.67 -10.88 -18.00
CA ILE A 268 6.14 -9.51 -17.86
C ILE A 268 7.25 -8.47 -17.64
N ILE A 269 8.53 -8.82 -17.81
CA ILE A 269 9.67 -7.94 -17.45
C ILE A 269 9.60 -6.56 -18.11
N SER A 270 9.29 -6.51 -19.41
CA SER A 270 9.14 -5.23 -20.13
C SER A 270 7.99 -4.38 -19.57
N ALA A 271 6.86 -4.99 -19.23
CA ALA A 271 5.74 -4.30 -18.61
C ALA A 271 6.04 -3.86 -17.17
N LYS A 272 6.72 -4.69 -16.37
CA LYS A 272 7.14 -4.30 -15.02
C LYS A 272 8.12 -3.12 -15.05
N ARG A 273 9.02 -3.07 -16.03
CA ARG A 273 9.86 -1.88 -16.27
C ARG A 273 9.01 -0.63 -16.51
N ALA A 274 8.02 -0.70 -17.40
CA ALA A 274 7.14 0.45 -17.69
C ALA A 274 6.36 0.88 -16.44
N LEU A 275 5.82 -0.08 -15.68
CA LEU A 275 5.13 0.18 -14.41
C LEU A 275 6.04 0.82 -13.35
N ASN A 276 7.28 0.36 -13.21
CA ASN A 276 8.24 0.93 -12.26
C ASN A 276 8.64 2.36 -12.64
N ILE A 277 8.82 2.64 -13.95
CA ILE A 277 9.08 4.00 -14.44
C ILE A 277 7.89 4.91 -14.12
N LEU A 278 6.67 4.46 -14.41
CA LEU A 278 5.45 5.20 -14.10
C LEU A 278 5.33 5.45 -12.58
N HIS A 279 5.52 4.42 -11.75
CA HIS A 279 5.46 4.54 -10.29
C HIS A 279 6.46 5.58 -9.76
N GLY A 280 7.71 5.53 -10.23
CA GLY A 280 8.75 6.50 -9.87
C GLY A 280 8.39 7.92 -10.29
N GLN A 281 7.93 8.12 -11.53
CA GLN A 281 7.49 9.43 -12.02
C GLN A 281 6.32 10.00 -11.19
N LEU A 282 5.31 9.16 -10.89
CA LEU A 282 4.17 9.57 -10.07
C LEU A 282 4.61 9.99 -8.66
N ALA A 283 5.61 9.32 -8.08
CA ALA A 283 6.18 9.68 -6.79
C ALA A 283 6.92 11.03 -6.86
N GLU A 284 7.81 11.21 -7.85
CA GLU A 284 8.59 12.45 -8.04
C GLU A 284 7.70 13.67 -8.35
N GLU A 285 6.65 13.48 -9.15
CA GLU A 285 5.69 14.53 -9.52
C GLU A 285 4.63 14.82 -8.43
N GLY A 286 4.66 14.07 -7.32
CA GLY A 286 3.80 14.29 -6.16
C GLY A 286 2.36 13.87 -6.36
N PHE A 287 2.10 12.79 -7.11
CA PHE A 287 0.79 12.15 -7.20
C PHE A 287 0.55 11.35 -5.91
N SER A 288 0.13 12.03 -4.85
CA SER A 288 0.00 11.45 -3.51
C SER A 288 -1.41 11.01 -3.14
N GLN A 289 -2.41 11.30 -3.97
CA GLN A 289 -3.79 10.94 -3.71
C GLN A 289 -4.22 9.72 -4.51
N VAL A 290 -5.00 8.82 -3.92
CA VAL A 290 -5.49 7.58 -4.53
C VAL A 290 -7.01 7.43 -4.42
N PHE A 291 -7.61 6.93 -5.50
CA PHE A 291 -9.00 6.48 -5.54
C PHE A 291 -9.04 5.12 -6.24
N VAL A 292 -9.81 4.19 -5.68
CA VAL A 292 -9.97 2.84 -6.22
C VAL A 292 -11.44 2.62 -6.53
N ASP A 293 -11.70 2.19 -7.76
CA ASP A 293 -13.04 1.96 -8.30
C ASP A 293 -13.13 0.52 -8.81
N GLN A 294 -13.98 -0.28 -8.16
CA GLN A 294 -14.31 -1.62 -8.62
C GLN A 294 -15.32 -1.52 -9.76
N MET A 295 -14.84 -1.62 -11.01
CA MET A 295 -15.68 -1.42 -12.20
C MET A 295 -16.58 -2.63 -12.49
N ASN A 296 -16.10 -3.83 -12.21
CA ASN A 296 -16.88 -5.08 -12.15
C ASN A 296 -16.15 -6.08 -11.23
N GLU A 297 -16.59 -7.34 -11.14
CA GLU A 297 -15.97 -8.37 -10.28
C GLU A 297 -14.45 -8.56 -10.49
N ASN A 298 -13.93 -8.39 -11.71
CA ASN A 298 -12.53 -8.67 -12.06
C ASN A 298 -11.75 -7.45 -12.57
N ILE A 299 -12.34 -6.26 -12.59
CA ILE A 299 -11.76 -5.05 -13.16
C ILE A 299 -11.73 -3.96 -12.09
N VAL A 300 -10.52 -3.52 -11.78
CA VAL A 300 -10.25 -2.46 -10.82
C VAL A 300 -9.62 -1.30 -11.56
N ALA A 301 -10.13 -0.09 -11.35
CA ALA A 301 -9.50 1.15 -11.78
C ALA A 301 -8.89 1.86 -10.58
N VAL A 302 -7.62 2.20 -10.66
CA VAL A 302 -6.89 2.95 -9.64
C VAL A 302 -6.48 4.29 -10.22
N THR A 303 -6.92 5.37 -9.59
CA THR A 303 -6.53 6.73 -9.92
C THR A 303 -5.45 7.20 -8.95
N ARG A 304 -4.32 7.66 -9.49
CA ARG A 304 -3.33 8.47 -8.78
C ARG A 304 -3.54 9.94 -9.18
N HIS A 305 -3.71 10.83 -8.22
CA HIS A 305 -3.96 12.26 -8.46
C HIS A 305 -2.90 13.13 -7.80
N SER A 306 -2.46 14.17 -8.50
CA SER A 306 -1.56 15.20 -7.95
C SER A 306 -2.38 16.36 -7.39
N PRO A 307 -2.38 16.60 -6.06
CA PRO A 307 -3.05 17.77 -5.48
C PRO A 307 -2.38 19.09 -5.89
N LYS A 308 -1.19 19.05 -6.51
CA LYS A 308 -0.45 20.23 -6.97
C LYS A 308 -0.75 20.57 -8.43
N THR A 309 -0.78 19.59 -9.33
CA THR A 309 -1.03 19.88 -10.76
C THR A 309 -2.47 19.62 -11.17
N HIS A 310 -3.24 18.92 -10.33
CA HIS A 310 -4.56 18.36 -10.62
C HIS A 310 -4.60 17.47 -11.86
N GLN A 311 -3.45 16.93 -12.24
CA GLN A 311 -3.38 15.83 -13.19
C GLN A 311 -3.70 14.53 -12.48
N SER A 312 -4.30 13.60 -13.23
CA SER A 312 -4.61 12.25 -12.78
C SER A 312 -3.99 11.24 -13.74
N VAL A 313 -3.53 10.13 -13.17
CA VAL A 313 -3.23 8.91 -13.92
C VAL A 313 -4.19 7.84 -13.47
N ILE A 314 -4.94 7.28 -14.41
CA ILE A 314 -5.93 6.24 -14.14
C ILE A 314 -5.45 4.95 -14.79
N LEU A 315 -5.19 3.94 -13.98
CA LEU A 315 -4.83 2.59 -14.42
C LEU A 315 -6.02 1.66 -14.23
N VAL A 316 -6.46 1.03 -15.31
CA VAL A 316 -7.50 -0.01 -15.31
C VAL A 316 -6.83 -1.36 -15.48
N ALA A 317 -7.06 -2.27 -14.55
CA ALA A 317 -6.50 -3.61 -14.56
C ALA A 317 -7.62 -4.65 -14.61
N HIS A 318 -7.60 -5.51 -15.64
CA HIS A 318 -8.48 -6.67 -15.71
C HIS A 318 -7.77 -7.88 -15.12
N THR A 319 -7.95 -8.07 -13.81
CA THR A 319 -7.43 -9.19 -13.03
C THR A 319 -8.01 -10.54 -13.48
N ALA A 320 -7.35 -11.63 -13.06
CA ALA A 320 -7.71 -13.00 -13.40
C ALA A 320 -7.40 -13.95 -12.23
N PHE A 321 -8.09 -13.75 -11.10
CA PHE A 321 -7.95 -14.57 -9.88
C PHE A 321 -8.33 -16.05 -10.09
N SER A 322 -8.96 -16.37 -11.21
CA SER A 322 -9.20 -17.72 -11.69
C SER A 322 -8.82 -17.80 -13.17
N ASN A 323 -8.50 -19.00 -13.66
CA ASN A 323 -8.21 -19.21 -15.08
C ASN A 323 -9.39 -18.74 -15.93
N PRO A 324 -9.20 -17.78 -16.85
CA PRO A 324 -10.26 -17.33 -17.71
C PRO A 324 -10.77 -18.44 -18.64
N PRO A 325 -12.02 -18.36 -19.13
CA PRO A 325 -12.50 -19.23 -20.20
C PRO A 325 -11.60 -19.14 -21.44
N PRO A 326 -11.36 -20.24 -22.19
CA PRO A 326 -10.39 -20.26 -23.30
C PRO A 326 -10.59 -19.20 -24.37
N TYR A 327 -11.84 -18.78 -24.59
CA TYR A 327 -12.25 -17.76 -25.57
C TYR A 327 -12.91 -16.55 -24.91
N ALA A 328 -12.49 -16.19 -23.70
CA ALA A 328 -13.01 -14.99 -23.02
C ALA A 328 -12.88 -13.76 -23.92
N GLY A 329 -14.01 -13.12 -24.21
CA GLY A 329 -14.07 -11.91 -25.01
C GLY A 329 -13.85 -10.64 -24.17
N PRO A 330 -14.02 -9.46 -24.78
CA PRO A 330 -14.13 -8.21 -24.04
C PRO A 330 -15.23 -8.29 -22.97
N SER A 331 -14.96 -7.74 -21.80
CA SER A 331 -15.82 -7.85 -20.61
C SER A 331 -17.15 -7.09 -20.69
N GLY A 332 -17.31 -6.16 -21.63
CA GLY A 332 -18.50 -5.30 -21.73
C GLY A 332 -18.73 -4.43 -20.50
N VAL A 333 -17.65 -4.08 -19.77
CA VAL A 333 -17.72 -3.21 -18.59
C VAL A 333 -18.16 -1.79 -18.98
N ARG A 334 -18.73 -1.08 -18.01
CA ARG A 334 -19.12 0.33 -18.18
C ARG A 334 -17.95 1.20 -18.65
N PRO A 335 -18.22 2.34 -19.31
CA PRO A 335 -17.17 3.23 -19.81
C PRO A 335 -16.32 3.78 -18.65
N LEU A 336 -15.06 4.13 -18.96
CA LEU A 336 -14.23 4.88 -18.04
C LEU A 336 -14.62 6.36 -18.09
N CYS A 337 -15.03 6.90 -16.94
CA CYS A 337 -15.49 8.28 -16.82
C CYS A 337 -14.51 9.07 -15.95
N PHE A 338 -14.07 10.24 -16.42
CA PHE A 338 -13.26 11.16 -15.64
C PHE A 338 -13.49 12.62 -16.07
N GLU A 339 -13.27 13.56 -15.17
CA GLU A 339 -13.37 14.99 -15.50
C GLU A 339 -12.09 15.49 -16.19
N GLY A 340 -12.26 16.40 -17.14
CA GLY A 340 -11.14 16.96 -17.90
C GLY A 340 -10.96 16.31 -19.26
N SER A 341 -9.74 16.38 -19.81
CA SER A 341 -9.36 15.86 -21.12
C SER A 341 -8.31 14.76 -21.00
N LEU A 342 -8.40 13.77 -21.90
CA LEU A 342 -7.34 12.77 -22.10
C LEU A 342 -6.10 13.44 -22.69
N ASP A 343 -4.96 13.30 -22.03
CA ASP A 343 -3.67 13.78 -22.54
C ASP A 343 -3.00 12.70 -23.40
N GLU A 344 -2.87 11.50 -22.87
CA GLU A 344 -2.25 10.34 -23.53
C GLU A 344 -2.66 9.02 -22.89
N ILE A 345 -2.41 7.92 -23.60
CA ILE A 345 -2.39 6.57 -23.04
C ILE A 345 -0.92 6.24 -22.75
N ILE A 346 -0.56 6.21 -21.47
CA ILE A 346 0.81 5.99 -20.99
C ILE A 346 1.23 4.56 -21.28
N ILE A 347 0.38 3.58 -20.93
CA ILE A 347 0.67 2.15 -21.07
C ILE A 347 -0.58 1.43 -21.56
N GLU A 348 -0.45 0.61 -22.60
CA GLU A 348 -1.37 -0.50 -22.89
C GLU A 348 -0.55 -1.79 -22.89
N ALA A 349 -0.89 -2.73 -22.00
CA ALA A 349 -0.24 -4.03 -21.97
C ALA A 349 -1.27 -5.17 -21.87
N GLU A 350 -1.10 -6.19 -22.70
CA GLU A 350 -1.95 -7.38 -22.74
C GLU A 350 -1.07 -8.61 -22.74
N MET A 351 -1.24 -9.46 -21.72
CA MET A 351 -0.62 -10.78 -21.69
C MET A 351 -1.47 -11.79 -22.44
N HIS A 352 -0.85 -12.54 -23.34
CA HIS A 352 -1.53 -13.50 -24.21
C HIS A 352 -0.66 -14.73 -24.49
N ALA A 353 -1.29 -15.82 -24.90
CA ALA A 353 -0.59 -17.02 -25.34
C ALA A 353 0.00 -16.82 -26.75
N LYS A 354 1.21 -17.35 -26.98
CA LYS A 354 1.92 -17.31 -28.27
C LYS A 354 1.27 -18.17 -29.36
N ALA A 355 0.57 -19.23 -28.95
CA ALA A 355 -0.11 -20.16 -29.83
C ALA A 355 -1.27 -20.84 -29.08
N GLY A 356 -2.24 -21.37 -29.82
CA GLY A 356 -3.37 -22.09 -29.24
C GLY A 356 -4.49 -21.15 -28.78
N ASN A 357 -5.19 -21.54 -27.72
CA ASN A 357 -6.30 -20.73 -27.19
C ASN A 357 -5.75 -19.54 -26.39
N PRO A 358 -6.33 -18.33 -26.51
CA PRO A 358 -5.82 -17.12 -25.85
C PRO A 358 -5.60 -17.25 -24.34
N PHE A 359 -6.48 -17.99 -23.66
CA PHE A 359 -6.46 -18.16 -22.21
C PHE A 359 -6.17 -19.59 -21.76
N GLU A 360 -5.36 -20.33 -22.53
CA GLU A 360 -4.98 -21.70 -22.16
C GLU A 360 -4.09 -21.70 -20.91
N PRO A 361 -4.42 -22.49 -19.85
CA PRO A 361 -3.59 -22.62 -18.66
C PRO A 361 -2.24 -23.31 -18.96
N PRO A 362 -1.23 -23.15 -18.08
CA PRO A 362 0.10 -23.71 -18.30
C PRO A 362 0.21 -25.22 -18.03
N THR A 363 -0.42 -26.02 -18.87
CA THR A 363 -0.49 -27.49 -18.73
C THR A 363 0.80 -28.22 -19.14
N ASN A 364 1.59 -27.65 -20.06
CA ASN A 364 2.76 -28.28 -20.67
C ASN A 364 4.11 -27.72 -20.17
N PHE A 365 4.15 -27.09 -19.00
CA PHE A 365 5.39 -26.53 -18.48
C PHE A 365 6.40 -27.63 -18.15
N ALA A 366 7.58 -27.57 -18.78
CA ALA A 366 8.71 -28.43 -18.48
C ALA A 366 9.76 -27.68 -17.65
N LYS A 367 10.01 -28.17 -16.43
CA LYS A 367 11.10 -27.68 -15.58
C LYS A 367 12.44 -27.98 -16.25
N ASN A 368 13.33 -26.99 -16.28
CA ASN A 368 14.71 -27.19 -16.68
C ASN A 368 15.52 -27.76 -15.50
N ASP A 369 16.42 -28.70 -15.78
CA ASP A 369 17.21 -29.39 -14.76
C ASP A 369 18.33 -28.52 -14.14
N LYS A 370 18.75 -27.45 -14.82
CA LYS A 370 19.91 -26.63 -14.43
C LYS A 370 19.55 -25.25 -13.89
N PHE A 371 18.50 -24.65 -14.44
CA PHE A 371 18.08 -23.31 -14.07
C PHE A 371 16.58 -23.22 -13.82
N ILE A 372 16.18 -22.26 -13.00
CA ILE A 372 14.78 -21.93 -12.75
C ILE A 372 14.23 -21.21 -13.98
N ASN A 373 13.27 -21.81 -14.66
CA ASN A 373 12.61 -21.26 -15.85
C ASN A 373 11.12 -21.04 -15.59
N GLY A 374 10.54 -20.02 -16.23
CA GLY A 374 9.11 -19.78 -16.23
C GLY A 374 8.40 -20.22 -17.50
N CYS A 375 7.09 -19.93 -17.56
CA CYS A 375 6.24 -20.26 -18.69
C CYS A 375 6.60 -19.44 -19.93
N ASN A 376 7.18 -20.08 -20.94
CA ASN A 376 7.63 -19.44 -22.18
C ASN A 376 6.53 -19.32 -23.26
N GLN A 377 5.35 -19.90 -23.04
CA GLN A 377 4.22 -19.91 -23.97
C GLN A 377 3.36 -18.64 -23.93
N TYR A 378 3.67 -17.72 -23.01
CA TYR A 378 2.99 -16.42 -22.92
C TYR A 378 3.96 -15.30 -23.32
N GLU A 379 3.39 -14.22 -23.82
CA GLU A 379 4.10 -12.97 -24.09
C GLU A 379 3.22 -11.77 -23.74
N VAL A 380 3.87 -10.64 -23.50
CA VAL A 380 3.19 -9.36 -23.28
C VAL A 380 3.35 -8.49 -24.50
N SER A 381 2.23 -8.06 -25.06
CA SER A 381 2.23 -6.93 -25.98
C SER A 381 2.25 -5.65 -25.15
N LEU A 382 3.22 -4.76 -25.40
CA LEU A 382 3.36 -3.49 -24.68
C LEU A 382 3.38 -2.34 -25.68
N ARG A 383 2.58 -1.32 -25.44
CA ARG A 383 2.62 -0.04 -26.14
C ARG A 383 2.66 1.08 -25.11
N GLU A 384 3.55 2.04 -25.33
CA GLU A 384 3.79 3.15 -24.41
C GLU A 384 3.57 4.49 -25.13
N HIS A 385 3.03 5.49 -24.41
CA HIS A 385 2.85 6.87 -24.88
C HIS A 385 2.16 6.98 -26.24
N ILE A 386 0.95 6.41 -26.34
CA ILE A 386 0.17 6.39 -27.57
C ILE A 386 -1.04 7.35 -27.51
N PRO A 387 -1.42 7.96 -28.64
CA PRO A 387 -2.69 8.66 -28.75
C PRO A 387 -3.88 7.68 -28.78
N LEU A 388 -5.07 8.17 -28.41
CA LEU A 388 -6.32 7.38 -28.36
C LEU A 388 -6.65 6.68 -29.69
N ASN A 389 -6.38 7.31 -30.83
CA ASN A 389 -6.64 6.73 -32.14
C ASN A 389 -5.79 5.49 -32.47
N LYS A 390 -4.74 5.21 -31.68
CA LYS A 390 -3.88 4.02 -31.78
C LYS A 390 -4.16 3.01 -30.67
N SER A 391 -5.12 3.29 -29.78
CA SER A 391 -5.55 2.37 -28.72
C SER A 391 -6.13 1.10 -29.33
N ASN A 392 -5.79 -0.06 -28.73
CA ASN A 392 -6.57 -1.28 -28.99
C ASN A 392 -7.61 -1.52 -27.90
N ILE A 393 -7.43 -0.93 -26.71
CA ILE A 393 -8.25 -1.21 -25.53
C ILE A 393 -9.49 -0.32 -25.52
N PHE A 394 -9.37 0.94 -25.93
CA PHE A 394 -10.45 1.91 -26.02
C PHE A 394 -10.94 2.09 -27.46
N ASP A 395 -12.17 2.58 -27.59
CA ASP A 395 -12.63 3.17 -28.85
C ASP A 395 -11.90 4.49 -29.16
N THR A 396 -11.78 4.79 -30.46
CA THR A 396 -10.95 5.89 -30.95
C THR A 396 -11.58 7.27 -30.76
N THR A 397 -12.86 7.33 -30.37
CA THR A 397 -13.61 8.58 -30.23
C THR A 397 -14.09 8.72 -28.78
N PRO A 398 -13.61 9.74 -28.04
CA PRO A 398 -14.10 10.01 -26.70
C PRO A 398 -15.50 10.65 -26.77
N HIS A 399 -16.37 10.31 -25.83
CA HIS A 399 -17.67 10.96 -25.68
C HIS A 399 -17.61 12.00 -24.57
N MET A 400 -17.96 13.25 -24.88
CA MET A 400 -17.97 14.35 -23.93
C MET A 400 -19.39 14.63 -23.43
N GLU A 401 -19.58 14.67 -22.11
CA GLU A 401 -20.83 15.08 -21.48
C GLU A 401 -20.54 16.19 -20.46
N GLY A 402 -20.72 17.45 -20.89
CA GLY A 402 -20.29 18.61 -20.11
C GLY A 402 -18.77 18.57 -19.87
N ASN A 403 -18.37 18.49 -18.59
CA ASN A 403 -16.96 18.42 -18.18
C ASN A 403 -16.41 16.99 -18.12
N LEU A 404 -17.29 15.99 -18.27
CA LEU A 404 -16.96 14.58 -18.17
C LEU A 404 -16.50 14.04 -19.53
N THR A 405 -15.34 13.39 -19.55
CA THR A 405 -14.88 12.55 -20.65
C THR A 405 -15.26 11.10 -20.37
N LYS A 406 -15.86 10.42 -21.36
CA LYS A 406 -16.16 8.99 -21.34
C LYS A 406 -15.34 8.27 -22.41
N LEU A 407 -14.64 7.21 -22.00
CA LEU A 407 -13.91 6.31 -22.88
C LEU A 407 -14.55 4.92 -22.84
N GLU A 408 -15.03 4.46 -24.00
CA GLU A 408 -15.61 3.14 -24.17
C GLU A 408 -14.51 2.08 -24.30
N PHE A 409 -14.66 0.95 -23.60
CA PHE A 409 -13.74 -0.17 -23.73
C PHE A 409 -14.13 -1.05 -24.92
N LYS A 410 -13.19 -1.25 -25.83
CA LYS A 410 -13.33 -2.10 -27.01
C LYS A 410 -12.77 -3.50 -26.80
N ASN A 411 -11.58 -3.63 -26.21
CA ASN A 411 -10.84 -4.90 -26.10
C ASN A 411 -10.20 -5.10 -24.72
N LEU A 412 -10.94 -4.81 -23.65
CA LEU A 412 -10.48 -5.07 -22.28
C LEU A 412 -10.77 -6.53 -21.90
N LYS A 413 -9.73 -7.36 -21.94
CA LYS A 413 -9.77 -8.81 -21.65
C LYS A 413 -8.99 -9.16 -20.37
N PRO A 414 -9.18 -10.35 -19.80
CA PRO A 414 -8.35 -10.83 -18.68
C PRO A 414 -6.85 -10.71 -18.96
N GLY A 415 -6.06 -10.28 -17.98
CA GLY A 415 -4.62 -10.08 -18.15
C GLY A 415 -4.22 -8.82 -18.92
N THR A 416 -5.15 -7.87 -19.06
CA THR A 416 -4.92 -6.58 -19.71
C THR A 416 -4.85 -5.45 -18.69
N ILE A 417 -3.94 -4.50 -18.93
CA ILE A 417 -3.88 -3.23 -18.22
C ILE A 417 -3.85 -2.06 -19.19
N VAL A 418 -4.44 -0.93 -18.79
CA VAL A 418 -4.30 0.34 -19.49
C VAL A 418 -4.13 1.48 -18.49
N ALA A 419 -3.13 2.33 -18.70
CA ALA A 419 -2.90 3.54 -17.90
C ALA A 419 -3.04 4.77 -18.79
N ILE A 420 -3.89 5.71 -18.38
CA ILE A 420 -4.10 6.99 -19.08
C ILE A 420 -3.66 8.15 -18.21
N ARG A 421 -3.23 9.24 -18.85
CA ARG A 421 -3.02 10.53 -18.20
C ARG A 421 -4.16 11.47 -18.60
N CYS A 422 -4.76 12.13 -17.62
CA CYS A 422 -5.76 13.16 -17.86
C CYS A 422 -5.48 14.41 -17.04
N SER A 423 -5.86 15.54 -17.62
CA SER A 423 -5.72 16.88 -17.04
C SER A 423 -7.07 17.57 -17.00
N LEU A 424 -7.23 18.51 -16.06
CA LEU A 424 -8.36 19.43 -16.11
C LEU A 424 -8.43 20.18 -17.44
N HIS A 425 -9.65 20.52 -17.86
CA HIS A 425 -9.90 21.28 -19.07
C HIS A 425 -9.11 22.61 -19.08
N PRO A 426 -8.62 23.06 -20.25
CA PRO A 426 -7.81 24.28 -20.33
C PRO A 426 -8.45 25.53 -19.73
N TYR A 427 -9.78 25.65 -19.80
CA TYR A 427 -10.51 26.80 -19.25
C TYR A 427 -10.55 26.82 -17.71
N THR A 428 -10.33 25.68 -17.03
CA THR A 428 -10.30 25.58 -15.56
C THR A 428 -8.95 26.02 -14.99
N LYS A 429 -7.87 25.90 -15.77
CA LYS A 429 -6.49 26.15 -15.32
C LYS A 429 -6.28 27.54 -14.70
N PRO A 430 -6.78 28.66 -15.27
CA PRO A 430 -6.58 29.99 -14.67
C PRO A 430 -7.20 30.13 -13.28
N ASN A 431 -8.38 29.55 -13.06
CA ASN A 431 -9.06 29.57 -11.77
C ASN A 431 -8.29 28.75 -10.73
N LEU A 432 -7.76 27.60 -11.15
CA LEU A 432 -6.94 26.76 -10.30
C LEU A 432 -5.63 27.46 -9.91
N THR A 433 -4.92 28.08 -10.86
CA THR A 433 -3.70 28.86 -10.56
C THR A 433 -4.00 29.92 -9.51
N LYS A 434 -5.12 30.62 -9.62
CA LYS A 434 -5.54 31.62 -8.63
C LYS A 434 -5.77 31.01 -7.25
N LEU A 435 -6.42 29.84 -7.16
CA LEU A 435 -6.58 29.12 -5.89
C LEU A 435 -5.24 28.70 -5.29
N GLN A 436 -4.31 28.21 -6.12
CA GLN A 436 -2.97 27.81 -5.71
C GLN A 436 -2.10 28.97 -5.24
N GLU A 437 -2.39 30.21 -5.65
CA GLU A 437 -1.76 31.42 -5.12
C GLU A 437 -2.40 31.86 -3.80
N ILE A 438 -3.73 31.81 -3.70
CA ILE A 438 -4.48 32.28 -2.53
C ILE A 438 -4.25 31.37 -1.33
N ILE A 439 -4.31 30.04 -1.50
CA ILE A 439 -4.28 29.11 -0.36
C ILE A 439 -2.96 29.20 0.43
N PRO A 440 -1.76 29.12 -0.17
CA PRO A 440 -0.51 29.30 0.57
C PRO A 440 -0.37 30.70 1.17
N SER A 441 -0.91 31.73 0.49
CA SER A 441 -0.93 33.09 1.00
C SER A 441 -1.72 33.16 2.32
N LEU A 442 -2.91 32.57 2.36
CA LEU A 442 -3.76 32.48 3.56
C LEU A 442 -3.04 31.74 4.70
N TYR A 443 -2.42 30.59 4.42
CA TYR A 443 -1.68 29.81 5.42
C TYR A 443 -0.46 30.54 5.99
N ASN A 444 0.28 31.25 5.14
CA ASN A 444 1.47 32.00 5.56
C ASN A 444 1.12 33.39 6.12
N HIS A 445 -0.16 33.78 6.14
CA HIS A 445 -0.64 35.09 6.54
C HIS A 445 0.04 36.27 5.80
N GLN A 446 0.43 36.05 4.55
CA GLN A 446 1.21 36.98 3.72
C GLN A 446 0.64 37.08 2.31
N GLY A 447 0.98 38.16 1.61
CA GLY A 447 0.57 38.37 0.21
C GLY A 447 -0.58 39.37 0.05
N LYS A 448 -0.85 39.74 -1.21
CA LYS A 448 -1.80 40.81 -1.56
C LYS A 448 -3.22 40.49 -1.07
N SER A 449 -3.73 39.31 -1.37
CA SER A 449 -5.09 38.90 -0.98
C SER A 449 -5.29 38.85 0.54
N VAL A 450 -4.27 38.48 1.31
CA VAL A 450 -4.33 38.52 2.77
C VAL A 450 -4.33 39.95 3.30
N ASN A 451 -3.57 40.85 2.68
CA ASN A 451 -3.56 42.27 3.06
C ASN A 451 -4.90 42.92 2.74
N GLU A 452 -5.51 42.60 1.60
CA GLU A 452 -6.86 43.03 1.24
C GLU A 452 -7.89 42.51 2.26
N LEU A 453 -7.82 41.23 2.64
CA LEU A 453 -8.66 40.65 3.68
C LEU A 453 -8.46 41.36 5.04
N LYS A 454 -7.23 41.64 5.43
CA LYS A 454 -6.91 42.39 6.66
C LYS A 454 -7.48 43.81 6.63
N GLU A 455 -7.46 44.47 5.47
CA GLU A 455 -8.03 45.81 5.29
C GLU A 455 -9.56 45.80 5.35
N ILE A 456 -10.21 44.77 4.81
CA ILE A 456 -11.66 44.59 4.94
C ILE A 456 -12.00 44.36 6.42
N VAL A 457 -11.32 43.41 7.06
CA VAL A 457 -11.57 43.05 8.47
C VAL A 457 -11.29 44.22 9.40
N SER A 458 -10.32 45.10 9.12
CA SER A 458 -10.02 46.27 9.96
C SER A 458 -11.10 47.36 9.93
N LYS A 459 -12.02 47.31 8.96
CA LYS A 459 -13.17 48.23 8.87
C LYS A 459 -14.41 47.73 9.61
N LEU A 460 -14.42 46.45 10.01
CA LEU A 460 -15.54 45.85 10.73
C LEU A 460 -15.49 46.22 12.21
N ASP A 461 -16.64 46.55 12.80
CA ASP A 461 -16.78 46.64 14.25
C ASP A 461 -17.25 45.30 14.86
N LEU A 462 -17.45 45.26 16.17
CA LEU A 462 -17.91 44.05 16.87
C LEU A 462 -19.33 43.62 16.47
N VAL A 463 -20.16 44.56 16.05
CA VAL A 463 -21.52 44.27 15.59
C VAL A 463 -21.45 43.64 14.20
N ASP A 464 -20.62 44.17 13.30
CA ASP A 464 -20.42 43.60 11.97
C ASP A 464 -19.77 42.22 12.03
N LEU A 465 -18.81 42.00 12.94
CA LEU A 465 -18.23 40.68 13.17
C LEU A 465 -19.27 39.66 13.66
N ASN A 466 -20.23 40.07 14.49
CA ASN A 466 -21.33 39.20 14.88
C ASN A 466 -22.17 38.77 13.67
N LYS A 467 -22.42 39.70 12.73
CA LYS A 467 -23.17 39.38 11.50
C LYS A 467 -22.42 38.37 10.63
N VAL A 468 -21.15 38.62 10.38
CA VAL A 468 -20.29 37.79 9.50
C VAL A 468 -20.06 36.40 10.08
N LEU A 469 -19.91 36.28 11.41
CA LEU A 469 -19.50 35.02 12.03
C LEU A 469 -20.68 34.21 12.57
N PHE A 470 -21.65 34.82 13.23
CA PHE A 470 -22.55 34.10 14.13
C PHE A 470 -24.01 34.09 13.70
N THR A 471 -24.72 35.22 13.67
CA THR A 471 -26.20 35.34 13.49
C THR A 471 -27.01 34.03 13.46
N CYS A 472 -27.79 33.72 14.50
CA CYS A 472 -28.63 32.51 14.48
C CYS A 472 -29.80 32.63 13.49
N ASP A 473 -30.47 31.51 13.17
CA ASP A 473 -31.58 31.49 12.20
C ASP A 473 -32.68 32.52 12.51
N GLN A 474 -33.05 32.68 13.79
CA GLN A 474 -34.10 33.64 14.18
C GLN A 474 -33.64 35.09 13.99
N GLU A 475 -32.38 35.40 14.31
CA GLU A 475 -31.81 36.74 14.12
C GLU A 475 -31.70 37.09 12.64
N GLU A 476 -31.33 36.14 11.78
CA GLU A 476 -31.22 36.36 10.33
C GLU A 476 -32.59 36.59 9.70
N ARG A 477 -33.61 35.81 10.10
CA ARG A 477 -35.00 35.98 9.65
C ARG A 477 -35.60 37.31 10.09
N ASP A 478 -35.31 37.77 11.31
CA ASP A 478 -35.83 39.04 11.86
C ASP A 478 -35.38 40.27 11.05
N ARG A 479 -34.25 40.18 10.35
CA ARG A 479 -33.78 41.24 9.44
C ARG A 479 -34.71 41.45 8.24
N GLY A 480 -35.55 40.48 7.91
CA GLY A 480 -36.60 40.64 6.90
C GLY A 480 -36.11 40.56 5.45
N PHE A 481 -34.87 40.14 5.19
CA PHE A 481 -34.33 39.95 3.83
C PHE A 481 -34.63 38.57 3.22
N GLY A 482 -35.38 37.72 3.93
CA GLY A 482 -35.73 36.38 3.45
C GLY A 482 -34.64 35.32 3.63
N GLY A 483 -33.55 35.64 4.34
CA GLY A 483 -32.48 34.72 4.72
C GLY A 483 -32.83 33.82 5.91
N GLY A 484 -31.96 32.85 6.18
CA GLY A 484 -32.06 31.90 7.28
C GLY A 484 -30.85 30.96 7.29
N ALA A 485 -30.77 30.05 8.25
CA ALA A 485 -29.64 29.15 8.36
C ALA A 485 -29.53 28.21 7.14
N TYR A 486 -28.30 27.96 6.68
CA TYR A 486 -28.07 27.01 5.59
C TYR A 486 -28.39 25.58 6.05
N ASN A 487 -29.29 24.92 5.33
CA ASN A 487 -29.63 23.52 5.53
C ASN A 487 -28.71 22.63 4.69
N ILE A 488 -27.91 21.79 5.35
CA ILE A 488 -27.08 20.78 4.68
C ILE A 488 -27.92 19.51 4.54
N PRO A 489 -28.23 19.05 3.31
CA PRO A 489 -29.06 17.86 3.09
C PRO A 489 -28.46 16.62 3.77
N GLY A 490 -29.25 15.94 4.60
CA GLY A 490 -28.82 14.76 5.36
C GLY A 490 -28.06 15.05 6.65
N TYR A 491 -27.86 16.32 7.01
CA TYR A 491 -27.26 16.75 8.28
C TYR A 491 -28.20 17.64 9.09
N GLY A 492 -28.72 18.71 8.48
CA GLY A 492 -29.59 19.69 9.13
C GLY A 492 -29.10 21.12 8.98
N ASP A 493 -29.73 22.03 9.72
CA ASP A 493 -29.39 23.45 9.71
C ASP A 493 -28.08 23.72 10.44
N THR A 494 -27.29 24.63 9.88
CA THR A 494 -26.14 25.21 10.58
C THR A 494 -26.60 25.99 11.82
N VAL A 495 -25.86 25.89 12.93
CA VAL A 495 -26.20 26.59 14.19
C VAL A 495 -26.18 28.12 14.01
N TYR A 496 -25.29 28.58 13.13
CA TYR A 496 -24.99 29.98 12.85
C TYR A 496 -25.06 30.19 11.34
N CYS A 497 -25.74 31.25 10.91
CA CYS A 497 -25.87 31.59 9.50
C CYS A 497 -24.54 32.08 8.91
N GLY A 498 -23.70 32.69 9.74
CA GLY A 498 -22.37 33.17 9.37
C GLY A 498 -21.30 32.07 9.30
N LEU A 499 -20.04 32.49 9.05
CA LEU A 499 -18.92 31.58 8.80
C LEU A 499 -18.66 30.58 9.93
N GLN A 500 -18.98 30.93 11.19
CA GLN A 500 -18.77 30.03 12.32
C GLN A 500 -19.58 28.74 12.20
N GLY A 501 -20.76 28.78 11.57
CA GLY A 501 -21.60 27.59 11.36
C GLY A 501 -20.87 26.52 10.56
N PHE A 502 -20.22 26.91 9.47
CA PHE A 502 -19.42 26.01 8.63
C PHE A 502 -18.09 25.65 9.30
N VAL A 503 -17.40 26.60 9.94
CA VAL A 503 -16.12 26.35 10.62
C VAL A 503 -16.27 25.30 11.73
N SER A 504 -17.37 25.33 12.50
CA SER A 504 -17.63 24.33 13.55
C SER A 504 -17.70 22.91 12.98
N ILE A 505 -18.33 22.72 11.82
CA ILE A 505 -18.41 21.42 11.14
C ILE A 505 -17.04 21.02 10.57
N LEU A 506 -16.38 21.93 9.84
CA LEU A 506 -15.08 21.70 9.21
C LEU A 506 -13.98 21.38 10.23
N THR A 507 -14.06 21.95 11.43
CA THR A 507 -13.11 21.68 12.53
C THR A 507 -13.19 20.24 13.01
N GLU A 508 -14.32 19.55 12.83
CA GLU A 508 -14.46 18.14 13.18
C GLU A 508 -14.02 17.22 12.03
N ILE A 509 -14.50 17.49 10.81
CA ILE A 509 -14.36 16.56 9.68
C ILE A 509 -13.03 16.68 8.92
N ALA A 510 -12.43 17.87 8.83
CA ALA A 510 -11.17 18.04 8.11
C ALA A 510 -9.98 17.36 8.83
N PRO A 511 -9.86 17.42 10.17
CA PRO A 511 -8.84 16.69 10.92
C PRO A 511 -8.80 15.17 10.73
N SER A 512 -9.96 14.54 10.53
CA SER A 512 -10.12 13.09 10.29
C SER A 512 -10.22 12.75 8.79
N ASN A 513 -10.22 13.76 7.92
CA ASN A 513 -10.44 13.65 6.50
C ASN A 513 -11.74 12.89 6.16
N ASP A 514 -12.82 13.18 6.89
CA ASP A 514 -14.13 12.56 6.68
C ASP A 514 -14.81 13.14 5.43
N LEU A 515 -14.39 12.62 4.28
CA LEU A 515 -15.01 12.90 2.99
C LEU A 515 -16.41 12.26 2.85
N GLY A 516 -16.83 11.42 3.79
CA GLY A 516 -18.16 10.81 3.81
C GLY A 516 -19.24 11.73 4.40
N HIS A 517 -18.84 12.81 5.08
CA HIS A 517 -19.77 13.74 5.72
C HIS A 517 -20.76 14.38 4.72
N PRO A 518 -22.04 14.61 5.10
CA PRO A 518 -23.04 15.20 4.19
C PRO A 518 -22.65 16.56 3.62
N LEU A 519 -21.88 17.38 4.35
CA LEU A 519 -21.32 18.64 3.85
C LEU A 519 -20.43 18.43 2.61
N CYS A 520 -19.57 17.41 2.62
CA CYS A 520 -18.71 17.07 1.48
C CYS A 520 -19.54 16.58 0.30
N ASN A 521 -20.63 15.86 0.55
CA ASN A 521 -21.57 15.47 -0.51
C ASN A 521 -22.30 16.67 -1.11
N ASN A 522 -22.77 17.60 -0.29
CA ASN A 522 -23.41 18.84 -0.74
C ASN A 522 -22.47 19.67 -1.65
N LEU A 523 -21.19 19.80 -1.27
CA LEU A 523 -20.17 20.45 -2.09
C LEU A 523 -19.87 19.75 -3.43
N ARG A 524 -20.05 18.43 -3.50
CA ARG A 524 -19.91 17.67 -4.75
C ARG A 524 -21.13 17.82 -5.66
N LEU A 525 -22.31 18.02 -5.09
CA LEU A 525 -23.56 18.12 -5.83
C LEU A 525 -23.77 19.52 -6.43
N GLY A 526 -23.19 20.56 -5.84
CA GLY A 526 -23.32 21.93 -6.34
C GLY A 526 -22.60 22.98 -5.52
N ASP A 527 -22.71 24.22 -5.99
CA ASP A 527 -22.06 25.43 -5.50
C ASP A 527 -22.90 26.23 -4.50
N TRP A 528 -24.07 25.73 -4.10
CA TRP A 528 -25.03 26.44 -3.24
C TRP A 528 -24.46 26.96 -1.92
N MET A 529 -23.48 26.27 -1.33
CA MET A 529 -22.81 26.76 -0.11
C MET A 529 -22.00 28.02 -0.41
N MET A 530 -21.28 28.05 -1.54
CA MET A 530 -20.49 29.22 -1.95
C MET A 530 -21.41 30.38 -2.30
N ASP A 531 -22.52 30.09 -3.00
CA ASP A 531 -23.56 31.08 -3.28
C ASP A 531 -24.16 31.61 -1.98
N TYR A 532 -24.54 30.74 -1.04
CA TYR A 532 -25.10 31.16 0.24
C TYR A 532 -24.15 32.03 1.05
N ILE A 533 -22.85 31.71 1.10
CA ILE A 533 -21.84 32.49 1.83
C ILE A 533 -21.59 33.85 1.18
N SER A 534 -21.74 33.95 -0.15
CA SER A 534 -21.46 35.17 -0.92
C SER A 534 -22.70 35.98 -1.29
N ALA A 535 -23.90 35.43 -1.08
CA ALA A 535 -25.16 36.07 -1.32
C ALA A 535 -25.42 37.11 -0.23
N ASP A 536 -25.24 38.38 -0.60
CA ASP A 536 -25.92 39.52 -0.01
C ASP A 536 -27.17 39.86 -0.84
#